data_AF-A0A494TBU3-F1
#
_entry.id   AF-A0A494TBU3-F1
#
_cell.length_a   1.000
_cell.length_b   1.000
_cell.length_c   1.000
_cell.angle_alpha   90.00
_cell.angle_beta   90.00
_cell.angle_gamma   90.00
#
_symmetry.space_group_name_H-M   'P 1'
#
loop_
_entity.id
_entity.type
_entity.pdbx_description
1 polymer ?
#
loop_
_entity_poly.entity_id
_entity_poly.type
_entity_poly.pdbx_seq_one_letter_code
_entity_poly.pdbx_strand_id
1 'polypeptide(L)'
;MTQAPLLGAAVDPISKRVDGKSVLTFNSGSSSLKFGLYLVAARDPDGLTSGEIETIGDGHCGLRASDAAGSILVGDTTKMASLLL
;
A
#
# COMPACT_ATOMS: atom_id res chain seq x y z
N MET A 1 18.75 54.89 -10.87
CA MET A 1 17.78 54.02 -11.55
C MET A 1 17.87 52.66 -10.87
N THR A 2 16.75 52.27 -10.26
CA THR A 2 16.59 51.20 -9.29
C THR A 2 16.07 49.96 -10.00
N GLN A 3 16.64 48.78 -9.74
CA GLN A 3 15.82 47.60 -9.42
C GLN A 3 16.67 46.51 -8.75
N ALA A 4 16.21 46.07 -7.58
CA ALA A 4 16.58 44.83 -6.93
C ALA A 4 15.52 43.74 -7.25
N PRO A 5 15.64 42.53 -6.70
CA PRO A 5 15.79 41.26 -7.41
C PRO A 5 14.47 40.61 -7.85
N LEU A 6 14.52 39.66 -8.79
CA LEU A 6 13.42 38.70 -8.98
C LEU A 6 13.61 37.48 -8.08
N LEU A 7 12.78 37.47 -7.04
CA LEU A 7 12.43 36.37 -6.16
C LEU A 7 11.77 35.23 -6.96
N GLY A 8 12.16 33.99 -6.71
CA GLY A 8 11.30 32.80 -6.83
C GLY A 8 10.98 32.28 -8.25
N ALA A 9 11.73 31.28 -8.72
CA ALA A 9 11.10 30.18 -9.44
C ALA A 9 10.88 29.07 -8.42
N ALA A 10 9.61 28.91 -8.05
CA ALA A 10 9.14 27.97 -7.06
C ALA A 10 9.61 26.55 -7.37
N VAL A 11 9.94 25.83 -6.30
CA VAL A 11 9.87 24.38 -6.27
C VAL A 11 8.44 23.98 -6.68
N ASP A 12 8.27 23.37 -7.84
CA ASP A 12 7.07 22.59 -8.11
C ASP A 12 7.43 21.11 -7.94
N PRO A 13 7.34 20.54 -6.73
CA PRO A 13 7.15 19.11 -6.58
C PRO A 13 5.67 18.83 -6.89
N ILE A 14 5.23 19.14 -8.12
CA ILE A 14 4.00 18.53 -8.61
C ILE A 14 4.40 17.11 -8.98
N SER A 15 4.50 16.29 -7.94
CA SER A 15 4.18 14.87 -7.98
C SER A 15 3.05 14.73 -8.97
N LYS A 16 3.38 14.25 -10.17
CA LYS A 16 2.40 13.93 -11.21
C LYS A 16 1.39 13.04 -10.49
N ARG A 17 0.23 13.59 -10.11
CA ARG A 17 -0.87 12.76 -9.62
C ARG A 17 -1.18 11.89 -10.81
N VAL A 18 -0.74 10.64 -10.75
CA VAL A 18 -1.17 9.65 -11.71
C VAL A 18 -2.67 9.56 -11.49
N ASP A 19 -3.45 10.06 -12.45
CA ASP A 19 -4.91 9.97 -12.44
C ASP A 19 -5.29 8.49 -12.59
N GLY A 20 -5.22 7.79 -11.47
CA GLY A 20 -5.55 6.38 -11.35
C GLY A 20 -6.49 6.18 -10.17
N LYS A 21 -7.31 5.13 -10.24
CA LYS A 21 -8.16 4.71 -9.13
C LYS A 21 -7.39 3.69 -8.31
N SER A 22 -7.35 3.89 -6.99
CA SER A 22 -6.86 2.84 -6.09
C SER A 22 -7.92 1.75 -5.97
N VAL A 23 -7.54 0.52 -6.28
CA VAL A 23 -8.39 -0.67 -6.15
C VAL A 23 -7.76 -1.58 -5.11
N LEU A 24 -8.54 -1.92 -4.09
CA LEU A 24 -8.17 -2.90 -3.09
C LEU A 24 -8.86 -4.22 -3.42
N THR A 25 -8.09 -5.30 -3.53
CA THR A 25 -8.60 -6.64 -3.78
C THR A 25 -8.38 -7.52 -2.56
N PHE A 26 -9.30 -8.46 -2.38
CA PHE A 26 -9.26 -9.46 -1.32
C PHE A 26 -9.53 -10.84 -1.92
N ASN A 27 -8.75 -11.82 -1.50
CA ASN A 27 -8.99 -13.24 -1.75
C ASN A 27 -9.01 -13.95 -0.39
N SER A 28 -10.21 -14.37 0.03
CA SER A 28 -10.41 -15.04 1.30
C SER A 28 -10.48 -16.55 1.09
N GLY A 29 -9.60 -17.28 1.76
CA GLY A 29 -9.77 -18.68 2.11
C GLY A 29 -10.39 -18.83 3.50
N SER A 30 -10.61 -20.06 3.95
CA SER A 30 -11.17 -20.36 5.28
C SER A 30 -10.22 -20.02 6.43
N SER A 31 -8.91 -19.98 6.18
CA SER A 31 -7.87 -19.74 7.19
C SER A 31 -6.86 -18.66 6.77
N SER A 32 -7.12 -17.95 5.67
CA SER A 32 -6.21 -16.96 5.12
C SER A 32 -6.95 -15.86 4.36
N LEU A 33 -6.47 -14.63 4.42
CA LEU A 33 -6.92 -13.52 3.60
C LEU A 33 -5.71 -12.93 2.87
N LYS A 34 -5.68 -13.05 1.54
CA LYS A 34 -4.71 -12.35 0.70
C LYS A 34 -5.31 -11.03 0.25
N PHE A 35 -4.50 -9.99 0.16
CA PHE A 35 -4.94 -8.67 -0.27
C PHE A 35 -3.91 -8.03 -1.20
N GLY A 36 -4.38 -7.10 -2.03
CA GLY A 36 -3.52 -6.31 -2.90
C GLY A 36 -4.10 -4.93 -3.16
N LEU A 37 -3.26 -3.91 -3.10
CA LEU A 37 -3.58 -2.53 -3.47
C LEU A 37 -2.97 -2.24 -4.84
N TYR A 38 -3.81 -1.81 -5.77
CA TYR A 38 -3.42 -1.51 -7.13
C TYR A 38 -3.77 -0.07 -7.48
N LEU A 39 -2.92 0.57 -8.27
CA LEU A 39 -3.25 1.80 -8.97
C LEU A 39 -3.69 1.44 -10.38
N VAL A 40 -4.94 1.75 -10.72
CA VAL A 40 -5.49 1.49 -12.05
C VAL A 40 -5.51 2.80 -12.82
N ALA A 41 -4.51 2.99 -13.69
CA ALA A 41 -4.43 4.10 -14.62
C ALA A 41 -4.46 3.54 -16.06
N ALA A 42 -5.59 3.74 -16.75
CA ALA A 42 -5.88 3.23 -18.09
C ALA A 42 -6.12 1.71 -18.19
N ARG A 43 -5.11 0.91 -18.59
CA ARG A 43 -5.32 -0.48 -19.07
C ARG A 43 -4.82 -1.56 -18.13
N ASP A 44 -3.70 -1.35 -17.45
CA ASP A 44 -3.07 -2.36 -16.61
C ASP A 44 -3.02 -1.88 -15.16
N PRO A 45 -3.44 -2.71 -14.19
CA PRO A 45 -3.33 -2.38 -12.79
C PRO A 45 -1.86 -2.48 -12.33
N ASP A 46 -1.29 -1.36 -11.88
CA ASP A 46 0.02 -1.33 -11.24
C ASP A 46 -0.14 -1.78 -9.79
N GLY A 47 0.51 -2.90 -9.42
CA GLY A 47 0.57 -3.32 -8.03
C GLY A 47 1.35 -2.33 -7.19
N LEU A 48 0.79 -1.85 -6.08
CA LEU A 48 1.46 -0.97 -5.12
C LEU A 48 1.94 -1.74 -3.90
N THR A 49 1.05 -2.56 -3.34
CA THR A 49 1.35 -3.42 -2.19
C THR A 49 0.53 -4.69 -2.29
N SER A 50 1.05 -5.76 -1.70
CA SER A 50 0.30 -6.99 -1.51
C SER A 50 0.63 -7.58 -0.16
N GLY A 51 -0.22 -8.48 0.31
CA GLY A 51 0.01 -9.15 1.57
C GLY A 51 -0.95 -10.28 1.82
N GLU A 52 -0.74 -10.93 2.96
CA GLU A 52 -1.56 -12.01 3.44
C GLU A 52 -1.67 -11.97 4.96
N ILE A 53 -2.84 -12.36 5.41
CA ILE A 53 -3.17 -12.64 6.79
C ILE A 53 -3.41 -14.14 6.86
N GLU A 54 -2.64 -14.87 7.65
CA GLU A 54 -2.84 -16.30 7.87
C GLU A 54 -3.20 -16.56 9.32
N THR A 55 -4.29 -17.29 9.53
CA THR A 55 -4.68 -17.78 10.85
C THR A 55 -4.21 -19.22 10.96
N ILE A 56 -2.94 -19.39 11.28
CA ILE A 56 -2.40 -20.69 11.66
C ILE A 56 -2.94 -21.00 13.06
N GLY A 57 -3.39 -22.23 13.29
CA GLY A 57 -4.06 -22.67 14.53
C GLY A 57 -3.36 -22.24 15.84
N ASP A 58 -4.10 -22.39 16.96
CA ASP A 58 -3.69 -21.98 18.32
C ASP A 58 -3.75 -20.47 18.63
N GLY A 59 -4.59 -19.72 17.91
CA GLY A 59 -4.90 -18.32 18.26
C GLY A 59 -3.82 -17.32 17.85
N HIS A 60 -2.99 -17.68 16.87
CA HIS A 60 -2.00 -16.81 16.26
C HIS A 60 -2.44 -16.34 14.88
N CYS A 61 -2.01 -15.15 14.50
CA CYS A 61 -2.24 -14.56 13.20
C CYS A 61 -0.91 -14.04 12.66
N GLY A 62 -0.50 -14.59 11.51
CA GLY A 62 0.59 -14.05 10.72
C GLY A 62 0.07 -12.93 9.84
N LEU A 63 0.73 -11.78 9.86
CA LEU A 63 0.50 -10.69 8.92
C LEU A 63 1.79 -10.43 8.15
N ARG A 64 1.71 -10.50 6.82
CA ARG A 64 2.82 -10.16 5.94
C ARG A 64 2.35 -9.21 4.85
N ALA A 65 3.13 -8.16 4.59
CA ALA A 65 2.90 -7.23 3.50
C ALA A 65 4.22 -6.84 2.83
N SER A 66 4.17 -6.64 1.52
CA SER A 66 5.30 -6.20 0.70
C SER A 66 4.91 -5.10 -0.27
N ASP A 67 5.89 -4.30 -0.68
CA ASP A 67 5.75 -3.36 -1.79
C ASP A 67 5.75 -4.08 -3.16
N ALA A 68 5.60 -3.31 -4.24
CA ALA A 68 5.63 -3.79 -5.62
C ALA A 68 6.96 -4.46 -6.02
N ALA A 69 8.07 -4.10 -5.36
CA ALA A 69 9.39 -4.71 -5.60
C ALA A 69 9.60 -5.99 -4.78
N GLY A 70 8.64 -6.36 -3.93
CA GLY A 70 8.72 -7.52 -3.03
C GLY A 70 9.46 -7.23 -1.72
N SER A 71 9.83 -5.98 -1.45
CA SER A 71 10.42 -5.61 -0.17
C SER A 71 9.38 -5.76 0.93
N ILE A 72 9.76 -6.39 2.04
CA ILE A 72 8.86 -6.58 3.18
C ILE A 72 8.64 -5.25 3.87
N LEU A 73 7.38 -4.81 3.93
CA LEU A 73 6.95 -3.63 4.68
C LEU A 73 6.53 -4.02 6.10
N VAL A 74 5.86 -5.17 6.23
CA VAL A 74 5.39 -5.74 7.49
C VAL A 74 5.56 -7.25 7.46
N GLY A 75 6.06 -7.83 8.54
CA GLY A 75 6.17 -9.27 8.72
C GLY A 75 6.14 -9.57 10.22
N ASP A 76 4.95 -9.84 10.75
CA ASP A 76 4.75 -10.06 12.17
C ASP A 76 3.84 -11.27 12.42
N THR A 77 4.01 -11.91 13.58
CA THR A 77 3.12 -12.96 14.08
C THR A 77 2.59 -12.50 15.41
N THR A 78 1.32 -12.09 15.43
CA THR A 78 0.67 -11.62 16.65
C THR A 78 -0.28 -12.69 17.20
N LYS A 79 -0.54 -12.63 18.51
CA LYS A 79 -1.67 -13.36 19.09
C LYS A 79 -2.95 -12.68 18.63
N MET A 80 -3.94 -13.44 18.18
CA MET A 80 -5.28 -12.94 17.95
C MET A 80 -5.92 -12.58 19.30
N ALA A 81 -5.58 -11.42 19.84
CA ALA A 81 -6.44 -10.76 20.80
C ALA A 81 -7.64 -10.26 20.01
N SER A 82 -8.71 -11.08 19.96
CA SER A 82 -10.06 -10.74 19.49
C SER A 82 -10.10 -9.48 18.62
N LEU A 83 -9.64 -9.58 17.37
CA LEU A 83 -9.82 -8.51 16.38
C LEU A 83 -11.33 -8.50 16.05
N LEU A 84 -12.11 -7.88 16.93
CA LEU A 84 -13.48 -7.47 16.64
C LEU A 84 -13.34 -6.26 15.72
N LEU A 85 -13.33 -6.53 14.41
CA LEU A 85 -13.79 -5.58 13.41
C LEU A 85 -15.33 -5.53 13.46
#